data_AF-A0A519S4M4-F1
#
_entry.id   AF-A0A519S4M4-F1
#
_cell.length_a   1.000
_cell.length_b   1.000
_cell.length_c   1.000
_cell.angle_alpha   90.00
_cell.angle_beta   90.00
_cell.angle_gamma   90.00
#
_symmetry.space_group_name_H-M   'P 1'
#
loop_
_entity.id
_entity.type
_entity.pdbx_description
1 polymer ?
#
loop_
_entity_poly.entity_id
_entity_poly.type
_entity_poly.pdbx_seq_one_letter_code
_entity_poly.pdbx_strand_id
1 'polypeptide(L)' 'MNTTKLTTASTTPSSDTTGRAARQREVDNALIVQALCERKPAPSTLAQLMRYVAGELNREQAFAGLYVGMS' A
#
# COMPACT_ATOMS: atom_id res chain seq x y z
N MET A 1 -31.74 28.62 21.32
CA MET A 1 -30.39 28.03 21.52
C MET A 1 -30.60 26.53 21.57
N ASN A 2 -30.40 25.86 20.43
CA ASN A 2 -30.80 24.47 20.28
C ASN A 2 -29.53 23.71 19.88
N THR A 3 -28.93 23.06 20.87
CA THR A 3 -27.69 22.31 20.76
C THR A 3 -27.97 20.94 20.16
N THR A 4 -27.77 20.80 18.85
CA THR A 4 -27.67 19.49 18.21
C THR A 4 -26.38 18.81 18.67
N LYS A 5 -26.48 18.04 19.75
CA LYS A 5 -25.50 16.99 20.08
C LYS A 5 -25.56 15.95 18.96
N LEU A 6 -24.55 15.95 18.10
CA LEU A 6 -24.30 14.84 17.19
C LEU A 6 -23.87 13.63 18.04
N THR A 7 -24.80 12.71 18.21
CA THR A 7 -24.56 11.36 18.75
C THR A 7 -23.46 10.68 17.94
N THR A 8 -22.50 10.10 18.67
CA THR A 8 -21.44 9.22 18.20
C THR A 8 -22.01 8.07 17.36
N ALA A 9 -21.70 8.06 16.07
CA ALA A 9 -21.73 6.85 15.24
C ALA A 9 -20.29 6.32 15.13
N SER A 10 -19.84 5.63 16.17
CA SER A 10 -18.67 4.75 16.11
C SER A 10 -19.11 3.40 15.56
N THR A 11 -19.14 3.30 14.23
CA THR A 11 -19.31 2.05 13.44
C THR A 11 -18.53 2.33 12.15
N THR A 12 -17.51 1.58 11.70
CA THR A 12 -17.45 0.13 11.46
C THR A 12 -15.99 -0.29 11.13
N PRO A 13 -15.53 -1.52 11.41
CA PRO A 13 -14.19 -2.01 11.05
C PRO A 13 -14.04 -2.36 9.55
N SER A 14 -14.24 -1.39 8.66
CA SER A 14 -14.20 -1.58 7.19
C SER A 14 -13.04 -0.88 6.49
N SER A 15 -12.25 -0.08 7.22
CA SER A 15 -11.13 0.68 6.63
C SER A 15 -9.95 -0.20 6.23
N ASP A 16 -9.74 -1.33 6.91
CA ASP A 16 -8.53 -2.14 6.72
C ASP A 16 -8.59 -2.98 5.43
N THR A 17 -9.78 -3.49 5.06
CA THR A 17 -9.98 -4.19 3.77
C THR A 17 -9.87 -3.24 2.58
N THR A 18 -10.39 -2.02 2.70
CA THR A 18 -10.27 -0.97 1.69
C THR A 18 -8.81 -0.50 1.55
N GLY A 19 -8.12 -0.32 2.67
CA GLY A 19 -6.70 0.00 2.72
C GLY A 19 -5.84 -1.07 2.08
N ARG A 20 -6.05 -2.35 2.43
CA ARG A 20 -5.35 -3.49 1.82
C ARG A 20 -5.57 -3.56 0.31
N ALA A 21 -6.81 -3.38 -0.17
CA ALA A 21 -7.11 -3.38 -1.60
C ALA A 21 -6.46 -2.20 -2.36
N ALA A 22 -6.36 -1.02 -1.75
CA ALA A 22 -5.62 0.10 -2.32
C ALA A 22 -4.12 -0.22 -2.40
N ARG A 23 -3.52 -0.74 -1.31
CA ARG A 23 -2.11 -1.13 -1.26
C ARG A 23 -1.77 -2.23 -2.27
N GLN A 24 -2.65 -3.22 -2.44
CA GLN A 24 -2.48 -4.26 -3.47
C GLN A 24 -2.44 -3.66 -4.88
N ARG A 25 -3.36 -2.75 -5.21
CA ARG A 25 -3.35 -2.06 -6.51
C ARG A 25 -2.09 -1.25 -6.76
N GLU A 26 -1.56 -0.59 -5.72
CA GLU A 26 -0.28 0.12 -5.82
C GLU A 26 0.89 -0.83 -6.13
N VAL A 27 0.94 -2.00 -5.48
CA VAL A 27 1.95 -3.03 -5.75
C VAL A 27 1.80 -3.60 -7.16
N ASP A 28 0.60 -3.95 -7.58
CA ASP A 28 0.34 -4.50 -8.92
C ASP A 28 0.79 -3.53 -10.01
N ASN A 29 0.44 -2.24 -9.87
CA ASN A 29 0.87 -1.19 -10.79
C ASN A 29 2.40 -1.07 -10.85
N ALA A 30 3.07 -1.12 -9.70
CA ALA A 30 4.53 -1.04 -9.65
C ALA A 30 5.20 -2.25 -10.34
N LEU A 31 4.66 -3.45 -10.15
CA LEU A 31 5.18 -4.66 -10.80
C LEU A 31 4.94 -4.63 -12.31
N ILE A 32 3.80 -4.11 -12.77
CA ILE A 32 3.55 -3.88 -14.19
C ILE A 32 4.59 -2.93 -14.77
N VAL A 33 4.88 -1.80 -14.12
CA VAL A 33 5.91 -0.85 -14.58
C VAL A 33 7.29 -1.52 -14.67
N GLN A 34 7.67 -2.33 -13.68
CA GLN A 34 8.94 -3.07 -13.73
C GLN A 34 9.00 -4.03 -14.91
N ALA A 35 7.92 -4.79 -15.15
CA ALA A 35 7.82 -5.70 -16.28
C ALA A 35 7.89 -4.97 -17.64
N LEU A 36 7.23 -3.81 -17.77
CA LEU A 36 7.31 -2.95 -18.96
C LEU A 36 8.72 -2.40 -19.20
N CYS A 37 9.52 -2.26 -18.15
CA CYS A 37 10.92 -1.88 -18.23
C CYS A 37 11.88 -3.09 -18.36
N GLU A 38 11.35 -4.30 -18.57
CA GLU A 38 12.12 -5.57 -18.62
C GLU A 38 12.93 -5.84 -17.34
N ARG A 39 12.51 -5.25 -16.21
CA ARG A 39 13.16 -5.41 -14.91
C ARG A 39 12.41 -6.43 -14.08
N LYS A 40 13.17 -7.26 -13.38
CA LYS A 40 12.64 -8.18 -12.37
C LYS A 40 13.05 -7.69 -10.99
N PRO A 41 12.08 -7.31 -10.12
CA PRO A 41 12.39 -6.95 -8.74
C PRO A 41 13.09 -8.08 -8.01
N ALA A 42 14.02 -7.72 -7.13
CA ALA A 42 14.70 -8.69 -6.27
C ALA A 42 13.67 -9.39 -5.34
N PRO A 43 13.92 -10.65 -4.91
CA PRO A 43 13.04 -11.35 -3.99
C PRO A 43 12.81 -10.60 -2.66
N SER A 44 13.83 -9.88 -2.17
CA SER A 44 13.74 -9.03 -0.98
C SER A 44 12.75 -7.87 -1.18
N THR A 45 12.78 -7.22 -2.34
CA THR A 45 11.83 -6.16 -2.71
C THR A 45 10.41 -6.71 -2.79
N LEU A 46 10.21 -7.88 -3.39
CA LEU A 46 8.88 -8.53 -3.42
C LEU A 46 8.35 -8.82 -2.02
N ALA A 47 9.20 -9.30 -1.12
CA ALA A 47 8.82 -9.54 0.27
C ALA A 47 8.41 -8.23 0.99
N GLN A 48 9.14 -7.14 0.77
CA GLN A 48 8.80 -5.82 1.32
C GLN A 48 7.47 -5.29 0.80
N LEU A 49 7.17 -5.47 -0.50
CA LEU A 49 5.89 -5.08 -1.09
C LEU A 49 4.71 -5.86 -0.47
N MET A 50 4.88 -7.16 -0.19
CA MET A 50 3.84 -7.96 0.47
C MET A 50 3.59 -7.50 1.92
N ARG A 51 4.65 -7.12 2.64
CA ARG A 51 4.55 -6.53 3.98
C ARG A 51 3.85 -5.18 3.97
N TYR A 52 4.04 -4.38 2.91
CA TYR A 52 3.24 -3.17 2.69
C TYR A 52 1.76 -3.47 2.46
N VAL A 53 1.41 -4.47 1.63
CA VAL A 53 0.00 -4.89 1.47
C VAL A 53 -0.63 -5.26 2.82
N ALA A 54 0.12 -6.00 3.65
CA ALA A 54 -0.28 -6.38 5.01
C ALA A 54 -0.35 -5.19 5.99
N GLY A 55 0.14 -4.00 5.62
CA GLY A 55 0.13 -2.81 6.46
C GLY A 55 1.30 -2.72 7.45
N GLU A 56 2.30 -3.59 7.32
CA GLU A 56 3.46 -3.66 8.24
C GLU A 56 4.56 -2.64 7.91
N LEU A 57 4.60 -2.17 6.66
CA LEU A 57 5.56 -1.18 6.18
C LEU A 57 4.83 0.03 5.61
N ASN A 58 5.48 1.19 5.67
CA ASN A 58 5.04 2.34 4.89
C ASN A 58 5.47 2.21 3.43
N ARG A 59 4.89 3.05 2.56
CA ARG A 59 5.12 2.99 1.11
C ARG A 59 6.59 3.22 0.74
N GLU A 60 7.24 4.20 1.35
CA GLU A 60 8.64 4.56 1.05
C GLU A 60 9.59 3.39 1.34
N GLN A 61 9.44 2.77 2.51
CA GLN A 61 10.24 1.62 2.91
C GLN A 61 10.04 0.42 1.98
N ALA A 62 8.81 0.16 1.54
CA ALA A 62 8.51 -1.00 0.73
C ALA A 62 8.91 -0.85 -0.74
N PHE A 63 8.90 0.37 -1.27
CA PHE A 63 9.17 0.65 -2.68
C PHE A 63 10.63 1.04 -2.94
N ALA A 64 11.43 1.34 -1.90
CA ALA A 64 12.84 1.72 -2.04
C ALA A 64 13.65 0.77 -2.94
N GLY A 65 13.44 -0.54 -2.78
CA GLY A 65 14.12 -1.58 -3.56
C GLY A 65 13.76 -1.63 -5.05
N LEU A 66 12.71 -0.93 -5.49
CA LEU A 66 12.32 -0.82 -6.91
C LEU A 66 13.12 0.25 -7.66
N TYR A 67 13.73 1.20 -6.93
CA TYR A 67 14.48 2.33 -7.49
C TYR A 67 16.00 2.10 -7.49
N VAL A 68 16.47 1.03 -6.85
CA VAL A 68 17.89 0.64 -6.86
C VAL A 68 18.27 0.21 -8.28
N GLY A 69 19.21 0.91 -8.90
CA GLY A 69 19.64 0.69 -10.30
C GLY A 69 18.95 1.56 -11.35
N MET A 70 18.27 2.66 -10.96
CA MET A 70 17.78 3.71 -11.87
C MET A 70 18.77 4.86 -12.08
N SER A 71 20.05 4.68 -11.71
CA SER A 71 21.17 5.61 -11.90
C SER A 71 21.90 5.40 -13.22
#